data_AF-A0A246NKZ7-F1
#
_entry.id   AF-A0A246NKZ7-F1
#
_cell.length_a   1.000
_cell.length_b   1.000
_cell.length_c   1.000
_cell.angle_alpha   90.00
_cell.angle_beta   90.00
_cell.angle_gamma   90.00
#
_symmetry.space_group_name_H-M   'P 1'
#
loop_
_entity.id
_entity.type
_entity.pdbx_description
1 polymer ?
#
loop_
_entity_poly.entity_id
_entity_poly.type
_entity_poly.pdbx_seq_one_letter_code
_entity_poly.pdbx_strand_id
1 'polypeptide(L)'
;MPATLFPELFSQHRGLVVLLIAFATALGLLLSTRRSVTQRRHRRYQKQAARALLRLSRLRDEPARISWLRKMNPYVFEEMLLTALSRQGLRIQRNARYSGDGGADGTVWINGRRFLIQAKRYSATISAAHVSAFGLLTERERCSGLFIHTGRTGEVSRDALRHYSGITLISGQRLLWLLSGDRRWMDYLNTQSHCQAPRQPPQKNTLLPQLFMIKREITMSGFMASNNDNLLQSAAEVDRKMNAAAKLTGSSGWQTSREFS
;
A
#
# COMPACT_ATOMS: atom_id res chain seq x y z
N MET A 1 26.80 61.17 -47.72
CA MET A 1 26.38 60.23 -46.65
C MET A 1 24.94 59.81 -46.94
N PRO A 2 24.65 58.63 -47.53
CA PRO A 2 23.28 58.20 -47.75
C PRO A 2 22.81 57.38 -46.55
N ALA A 3 21.90 57.94 -45.76
CA ALA A 3 21.35 57.30 -44.57
C ALA A 3 19.82 57.19 -44.65
N THR A 4 19.29 56.64 -45.74
CA THR A 4 17.84 56.38 -45.87
C THR A 4 17.56 55.27 -46.90
N LEU A 5 17.90 54.00 -46.59
CA LEU A 5 17.50 52.85 -47.44
C LEU A 5 16.95 51.65 -46.65
N PHE A 6 16.72 51.79 -45.35
CA PHE A 6 16.23 50.67 -44.51
C PHE A 6 14.71 50.59 -44.27
N PRO A 7 13.87 51.65 -44.38
CA PRO A 7 12.45 51.52 -44.08
C PRO A 7 11.59 50.93 -45.22
N GLU A 8 12.04 50.97 -46.48
CA GLU A 8 11.23 50.55 -47.65
C GLU A 8 11.04 49.02 -47.74
N LEU A 9 12.08 48.25 -47.37
CA LEU A 9 12.12 46.78 -47.49
C LEU A 9 11.13 46.07 -46.57
N PHE A 10 10.76 46.69 -45.45
CA PHE A 10 9.78 46.11 -44.53
C PHE A 10 8.34 46.28 -45.01
N SER A 11 8.05 47.20 -45.94
CA SER A 11 6.70 47.42 -46.46
C SER A 11 6.26 46.33 -47.46
N GLN A 12 7.21 45.85 -48.29
CA GLN A 12 6.95 44.90 -49.38
C GLN A 12 6.74 43.47 -48.88
N HIS A 13 7.23 43.13 -47.69
CA HIS A 13 7.15 41.77 -47.13
C HIS A 13 6.15 41.61 -45.98
N ARG A 14 5.40 42.65 -45.59
CA ARG A 14 4.42 42.60 -44.47
C ARG A 14 3.41 41.47 -44.64
N GLY A 15 2.88 41.28 -45.85
CA GLY A 15 1.93 40.22 -46.15
C GLY A 15 2.53 38.81 -45.96
N LEU A 16 3.80 38.63 -46.31
CA LEU A 16 4.51 37.36 -46.18
C LEU A 16 4.79 37.05 -44.69
N VAL A 17 5.18 38.05 -43.90
CA VAL A 17 5.35 37.90 -42.45
C VAL A 17 4.03 37.51 -41.78
N VAL A 18 2.91 38.15 -42.14
CA VAL A 18 1.58 37.80 -41.62
C VAL A 18 1.18 36.37 -41.99
N LEU A 19 1.43 35.94 -43.23
CA LEU A 19 1.18 34.57 -43.68
C LEU A 19 2.02 33.53 -42.93
N LEU A 20 3.30 33.81 -42.68
CA LEU A 20 4.17 32.91 -41.91
C LEU A 20 3.72 32.78 -40.45
N ILE A 21 3.30 33.89 -39.83
CA ILE A 21 2.75 33.87 -38.46
C ILE A 21 1.41 33.10 -38.43
N ALA A 22 0.52 33.34 -39.39
CA ALA A 22 -0.75 32.61 -39.52
C ALA A 22 -0.53 31.11 -39.75
N PHE A 23 0.46 30.75 -40.58
CA PHE A 23 0.83 29.35 -40.83
C PHE A 23 1.45 28.70 -39.58
N ALA A 24 2.38 29.38 -38.91
CA ALA A 24 3.00 28.88 -37.69
C ALA A 24 1.99 28.70 -36.54
N THR A 25 1.04 29.63 -36.40
CA THR A 25 -0.05 29.54 -35.41
C THR A 25 -1.03 28.41 -35.77
N ALA A 26 -1.45 28.29 -37.04
CA ALA A 26 -2.28 27.19 -37.50
C ALA A 26 -1.60 25.83 -37.33
N LEU A 27 -0.31 25.72 -37.66
CA LEU A 27 0.50 24.52 -37.47
C LEU A 27 0.68 24.18 -36.00
N GLY A 28 0.96 25.17 -35.14
CA GLY A 28 1.04 25.02 -33.69
C GLY A 28 -0.28 24.53 -33.08
N LEU A 29 -1.41 25.07 -33.54
CA LEU A 29 -2.75 24.58 -33.18
C LEU A 29 -2.95 23.14 -33.64
N LEU A 30 -2.62 22.82 -34.90
CA LEU A 30 -2.78 21.48 -35.47
C LEU A 30 -1.97 20.43 -34.69
N LEU A 31 -0.74 20.74 -34.32
CA LEU A 31 0.13 19.87 -33.53
C LEU A 31 -0.36 19.76 -32.07
N SER A 32 -0.84 20.85 -31.48
CA SER A 32 -1.43 20.85 -30.12
C SER A 32 -2.70 19.99 -30.02
N THR A 33 -3.48 19.86 -31.11
CA THR A 33 -4.65 18.97 -31.13
C THR A 33 -4.30 17.48 -31.18
N ARG A 34 -3.06 17.11 -31.52
CA ARG A 34 -2.59 15.70 -31.52
C ARG A 34 -2.34 15.21 -30.09
N ARG A 35 -3.41 15.03 -29.33
CA ARG A 35 -3.35 14.37 -28.03
C ARG A 35 -2.79 12.96 -28.19
N SER A 36 -1.77 12.66 -27.39
CA SER A 36 -1.14 11.34 -27.35
C SER A 36 -2.19 10.24 -27.11
N VAL A 37 -1.97 9.05 -27.68
CA VAL A 37 -2.81 7.86 -27.48
C VAL A 37 -3.07 7.62 -25.99
N THR A 38 -2.04 7.82 -25.16
CA THR A 38 -2.13 7.68 -23.69
C THR A 38 -3.13 8.66 -23.08
N GLN A 39 -3.09 9.93 -23.49
CA GLN A 39 -4.03 10.96 -23.01
C GLN A 39 -5.47 10.68 -23.46
N ARG A 40 -5.66 10.20 -24.70
CA ARG A 40 -6.98 9.80 -25.20
C ARG A 40 -7.54 8.62 -24.39
N ARG A 41 -6.71 7.60 -24.11
CA ARG A 41 -7.08 6.45 -23.26
C ARG A 41 -7.46 6.91 -21.86
N HIS A 42 -6.66 7.80 -21.26
CA HIS A 42 -6.93 8.34 -19.93
C HIS A 42 -8.26 9.08 -19.86
N ARG A 43 -8.53 9.97 -20.83
CA ARG A 43 -9.83 10.66 -20.93
C ARG A 43 -11.00 9.69 -21.14
N ARG A 44 -10.81 8.60 -21.89
CA ARG A 44 -11.85 7.57 -22.06
C ARG A 44 -12.16 6.87 -20.74
N TYR A 45 -11.17 6.46 -19.97
CA TYR A 45 -11.38 5.82 -18.66
C TYR A 45 -11.98 6.79 -17.64
N GLN A 46 -11.58 8.05 -17.61
CA GLN A 46 -12.25 9.08 -16.78
C GLN A 46 -13.74 9.25 -17.13
N LYS A 47 -14.08 9.28 -18.42
CA LYS A 47 -15.49 9.35 -18.85
C LYS A 47 -16.26 8.09 -18.43
N GLN A 48 -15.66 6.92 -18.57
CA GLN A 48 -16.27 5.66 -18.14
C GLN A 48 -16.44 5.62 -16.61
N ALA A 49 -15.45 6.07 -15.85
CA ALA A 49 -15.48 6.19 -14.39
C ALA A 49 -16.61 7.11 -13.91
N ALA A 50 -16.79 8.28 -14.55
CA ALA A 50 -17.88 9.18 -14.23
C ALA A 50 -19.27 8.54 -14.45
N ARG A 51 -19.44 7.80 -15.55
CA ARG A 51 -20.67 7.02 -15.83
C ARG A 51 -20.83 5.85 -14.87
N ALA A 52 -19.73 5.20 -14.50
CA ALA A 52 -19.71 4.08 -13.57
C ALA A 52 -20.20 4.51 -12.17
N LEU A 53 -19.79 5.69 -11.69
CA LEU A 53 -20.31 6.27 -10.43
C LEU A 53 -21.82 6.47 -10.46
N LEU A 54 -22.36 6.99 -11.57
CA LEU A 54 -23.80 7.17 -11.75
C LEU A 54 -24.56 5.83 -11.84
N ARG A 55 -23.92 4.79 -12.38
CA ARG A 55 -24.51 3.45 -12.43
C ARG A 55 -24.48 2.76 -11.08
N LEU A 56 -23.39 2.92 -10.32
CA LEU A 56 -23.21 2.30 -9.01
C LEU A 56 -24.33 2.70 -8.04
N SER A 57 -24.76 3.96 -8.05
CA SER A 57 -25.84 4.45 -7.17
C SER A 57 -27.21 3.83 -7.48
N ARG A 58 -27.43 3.31 -8.69
CA ARG A 58 -28.67 2.67 -9.12
C ARG A 58 -28.76 1.19 -8.77
N LEU A 59 -27.65 0.58 -8.33
CA LEU A 59 -27.65 -0.82 -7.91
C LEU A 59 -28.29 -0.97 -6.54
N ARG A 60 -29.09 -2.03 -6.39
CA ARG A 60 -30.06 -2.22 -5.30
C ARG A 60 -29.39 -2.37 -3.92
N ASP A 61 -28.39 -3.26 -3.82
CA ASP A 61 -27.78 -3.68 -2.56
C ASP A 61 -26.24 -3.66 -2.61
N GLU A 62 -25.60 -3.63 -1.43
CA GLU A 62 -24.14 -3.55 -1.27
C GLU A 62 -23.40 -4.75 -1.89
N PRO A 63 -23.83 -6.02 -1.69
CA PRO A 63 -23.23 -7.16 -2.35
C PRO A 63 -23.22 -7.04 -3.88
N ALA A 64 -24.35 -6.62 -4.49
CA ALA A 64 -24.43 -6.42 -5.93
C ALA A 64 -23.47 -5.31 -6.41
N ARG A 65 -23.34 -4.21 -5.66
CA ARG A 65 -22.40 -3.13 -5.95
C ARG A 65 -20.95 -3.62 -5.96
N ILE A 66 -20.55 -4.37 -4.93
CA ILE A 66 -19.19 -4.94 -4.86
C ILE A 66 -18.96 -5.94 -5.99
N SER A 67 -19.90 -6.87 -6.22
CA SER A 67 -19.82 -7.86 -7.31
C SER A 67 -19.67 -7.19 -8.68
N TRP A 68 -20.39 -6.09 -8.92
CA TRP A 68 -20.27 -5.31 -10.14
C TRP A 68 -18.90 -4.64 -10.28
N LEU A 69 -18.37 -4.04 -9.21
CA LEU A 69 -17.01 -3.46 -9.22
C LEU A 69 -15.93 -4.52 -9.54
N ARG A 70 -16.10 -5.77 -9.09
CA ARG A 70 -15.18 -6.89 -9.40
C ARG A 70 -15.15 -7.31 -10.86
N LYS A 71 -16.14 -6.92 -11.66
CA LYS A 71 -16.21 -7.21 -13.10
C LYS A 71 -15.70 -6.04 -13.95
N MET A 72 -15.41 -4.90 -13.34
CA MET A 72 -14.98 -3.69 -14.04
C MET A 72 -13.54 -3.79 -14.55
N ASN A 73 -13.26 -3.04 -15.61
CA ASN A 73 -11.90 -2.78 -16.06
C ASN A 73 -11.07 -2.13 -14.92
N PRO A 74 -9.86 -2.64 -14.59
CA PRO A 74 -9.02 -2.11 -13.51
C PRO A 74 -8.72 -0.61 -13.62
N TYR A 75 -8.37 -0.13 -14.82
CA TYR A 75 -8.06 1.28 -15.04
C TYR A 75 -9.30 2.18 -14.91
N VAL A 76 -10.48 1.66 -15.23
CA VAL A 76 -11.72 2.39 -14.97
C VAL A 76 -12.00 2.45 -13.47
N PHE A 77 -11.69 1.39 -12.71
CA PHE A 77 -11.81 1.39 -11.26
C PHE A 77 -10.84 2.39 -10.59
N GLU A 78 -9.59 2.45 -11.02
CA GLU A 78 -8.61 3.47 -10.60
C GLU A 78 -9.16 4.89 -10.83
N GLU A 79 -9.60 5.20 -12.05
CA GLU A 79 -10.17 6.52 -12.37
C GLU A 79 -11.46 6.79 -11.62
N MET A 80 -12.26 5.76 -11.30
CA MET A 80 -13.49 5.88 -10.53
C MET A 80 -13.21 6.37 -9.11
N LEU A 81 -12.16 5.85 -8.46
CA LEU A 81 -11.73 6.27 -7.14
C LEU A 81 -11.23 7.71 -7.14
N LEU A 82 -10.32 8.05 -8.06
CA LEU A 82 -9.77 9.41 -8.17
C LEU A 82 -10.88 10.42 -8.52
N THR A 83 -11.82 10.05 -9.38
CA THR A 83 -12.98 10.88 -9.70
C THR A 83 -13.90 11.06 -8.49
N ALA A 84 -14.16 10.02 -7.71
CA ALA A 84 -14.98 10.12 -6.50
C ALA A 84 -14.34 11.02 -5.44
N LEU A 85 -13.02 10.90 -5.20
CA LEU A 85 -12.28 11.76 -4.27
C LEU A 85 -12.28 13.22 -4.75
N SER A 86 -12.05 13.45 -6.04
CA SER A 86 -12.11 14.79 -6.64
C SER A 86 -13.49 15.42 -6.50
N ARG A 87 -14.57 14.64 -6.68
CA ARG A 87 -15.97 15.12 -6.51
C ARG A 87 -16.30 15.47 -5.06
N GLN A 88 -15.59 14.90 -4.09
CA GLN A 88 -15.70 15.27 -2.68
C GLN A 88 -14.93 16.55 -2.33
N GLY A 89 -14.31 17.21 -3.31
CA GLY A 89 -13.54 18.45 -3.11
C GLY A 89 -12.11 18.20 -2.64
N LEU A 90 -11.63 16.95 -2.61
CA LEU A 90 -10.27 16.65 -2.24
C LEU A 90 -9.32 16.98 -3.39
N ARG A 91 -8.18 17.60 -3.06
CA ARG A 91 -7.10 17.79 -4.03
C ARG A 91 -6.52 16.42 -4.37
N ILE A 92 -6.44 16.10 -5.66
CA ILE A 92 -5.85 14.85 -6.15
C ILE A 92 -4.82 15.12 -7.24
N GLN A 93 -3.91 14.18 -7.40
CA GLN A 93 -2.99 14.11 -8.53
C GLN A 93 -3.13 12.73 -9.16
N ARG A 94 -3.44 12.72 -10.47
CA ARG A 94 -3.45 11.50 -11.29
C ARG A 94 -2.08 11.26 -11.87
N ASN A 95 -1.70 10.00 -12.02
CA ASN A 95 -0.47 9.67 -12.73
C ASN A 95 -0.62 9.96 -14.23
N ALA A 96 0.46 10.41 -14.87
CA ALA A 96 0.48 10.65 -16.31
C ALA A 96 0.33 9.35 -17.12
N ARG A 97 0.65 8.22 -16.52
CA ARG A 97 0.59 6.88 -17.10
C ARG A 97 0.03 5.91 -16.07
N TYR A 98 -0.67 4.89 -16.56
CA TYR A 98 -1.07 3.74 -15.76
C TYR A 98 0.18 2.88 -15.49
N SER A 99 0.54 2.69 -14.22
CA SER A 99 1.62 1.80 -13.79
C SER A 99 1.07 0.38 -13.63
N GLY A 100 1.63 -0.59 -14.35
CA GLY A 100 1.17 -1.99 -14.34
C GLY A 100 1.78 -2.84 -13.21
N ASP A 101 2.74 -2.28 -12.49
CA ASP A 101 3.85 -3.04 -11.89
C ASP A 101 4.11 -2.70 -10.40
N GLY A 102 3.12 -2.11 -9.71
CA GLY A 102 3.13 -2.03 -8.24
C GLY A 102 3.45 -0.67 -7.63
N GLY A 103 3.39 0.40 -8.44
CA GLY A 103 3.41 1.78 -7.95
C GLY A 103 2.01 2.30 -7.57
N ALA A 104 1.98 3.43 -6.86
CA ALA A 104 0.74 4.13 -6.54
C ALA A 104 0.00 4.55 -7.81
N ASP A 105 -1.33 4.47 -7.83
CA ASP A 105 -2.20 4.83 -8.95
C ASP A 105 -2.58 6.33 -8.94
N GLY A 106 -2.36 7.00 -7.81
CA GLY A 106 -2.52 8.45 -7.68
C GLY A 106 -2.15 8.96 -6.29
N THR A 107 -2.42 10.23 -6.04
CA THR A 107 -2.19 10.89 -4.75
C THR A 107 -3.40 11.74 -4.39
N VAL A 108 -3.73 11.81 -3.10
CA VAL A 108 -4.76 12.70 -2.55
C VAL A 108 -4.20 13.46 -1.36
N TRP A 109 -4.69 14.69 -1.16
CA TRP A 109 -4.39 15.47 0.04
C TRP A 109 -5.62 15.55 0.93
N ILE A 110 -5.47 15.11 2.18
CA ILE A 110 -6.52 15.07 3.19
C ILE A 110 -5.97 15.81 4.41
N ASN A 111 -6.65 16.88 4.85
CA ASN A 111 -6.22 17.72 5.97
C ASN A 111 -4.75 18.19 5.85
N GLY A 112 -4.35 18.62 4.65
CA GLY A 112 -2.98 19.06 4.36
C GLY A 112 -1.93 17.95 4.22
N ARG A 113 -2.25 16.71 4.59
CA ARG A 113 -1.33 15.56 4.51
C ARG A 113 -1.45 14.85 3.17
N ARG A 114 -0.32 14.42 2.62
CA ARG A 114 -0.25 13.66 1.37
C ARG A 114 -0.50 12.17 1.64
N PHE A 115 -1.40 11.58 0.85
CA PHE A 115 -1.67 10.14 0.84
C PHE A 115 -1.44 9.57 -0.56
N LEU A 116 -0.64 8.51 -0.67
CA LEU A 116 -0.58 7.71 -1.89
C LEU A 116 -1.83 6.85 -2.00
N ILE A 117 -2.29 6.60 -3.21
CA ILE A 117 -3.44 5.73 -3.47
C ILE A 117 -2.95 4.54 -4.27
N GLN A 118 -3.28 3.33 -3.81
CA GLN A 118 -3.25 2.13 -4.63
C GLN A 118 -4.67 1.59 -4.74
N ALA A 119 -5.15 1.41 -5.96
CA ALA A 119 -6.43 0.82 -6.30
C ALA A 119 -6.21 -0.57 -6.91
N LYS A 120 -6.82 -1.59 -6.31
CA LYS A 120 -6.74 -2.96 -6.83
C LYS A 120 -8.11 -3.61 -6.97
N ARG A 121 -8.48 -3.91 -8.21
CA ARG A 121 -9.69 -4.67 -8.56
C ARG A 121 -9.41 -6.17 -8.45
N TYR A 122 -9.76 -6.77 -7.32
CA TYR A 122 -9.70 -8.23 -7.11
C TYR A 122 -11.05 -8.89 -7.35
N SER A 123 -11.03 -10.07 -7.96
CA SER A 123 -12.21 -10.95 -8.07
C SER A 123 -12.49 -11.73 -6.78
N ALA A 124 -11.46 -12.00 -5.97
CA ALA A 124 -11.54 -12.82 -4.77
C ALA A 124 -10.79 -12.18 -3.58
N THR A 125 -9.80 -12.87 -3.00
CA THR A 125 -9.01 -12.39 -1.85
C THR A 125 -7.84 -11.52 -2.33
N ILE A 126 -7.43 -10.54 -1.52
CA ILE A 126 -6.28 -9.69 -1.84
C ILE A 126 -4.96 -10.44 -1.65
N SER A 127 -3.90 -9.95 -2.30
CA SER A 127 -2.55 -10.48 -2.13
C SER A 127 -1.82 -9.74 -1.00
N ALA A 128 -1.25 -10.49 -0.05
CA ALA A 128 -0.38 -9.94 0.98
C ALA A 128 0.88 -9.30 0.37
N ALA A 129 1.42 -9.86 -0.71
CA ALA A 129 2.57 -9.29 -1.41
C ALA A 129 2.27 -7.89 -1.97
N HIS A 130 1.06 -7.65 -2.48
CA HIS A 130 0.67 -6.32 -2.93
C HIS A 130 0.52 -5.32 -1.78
N VAL A 131 0.05 -5.77 -0.61
CA VAL A 131 -0.02 -4.95 0.60
C VAL A 131 1.39 -4.57 1.05
N SER A 132 2.30 -5.54 1.13
CA SER A 132 3.70 -5.30 1.53
C SER A 132 4.44 -4.39 0.54
N ALA A 133 4.29 -4.62 -0.77
CA ALA A 133 4.90 -3.77 -1.79
C ALA A 133 4.45 -2.31 -1.67
N PHE A 134 3.15 -2.09 -1.43
CA PHE A 134 2.63 -0.75 -1.19
C PHE A 134 3.12 -0.16 0.15
N GLY A 135 3.29 -0.99 1.18
CA GLY A 135 3.85 -0.59 2.48
C GLY A 135 5.26 -0.02 2.35
N LEU A 136 6.13 -0.80 1.71
CA LEU A 136 7.50 -0.38 1.41
C LEU A 136 7.53 0.92 0.58
N LEU A 137 6.62 1.07 -0.38
CA LEU A 137 6.50 2.31 -1.15
C LEU A 137 6.14 3.50 -0.24
N THR A 138 5.17 3.35 0.65
CA THR A 138 4.76 4.43 1.57
C THR A 138 5.84 4.83 2.56
N GLU A 139 6.62 3.86 3.07
CA GLU A 139 7.77 4.12 3.95
C GLU A 139 8.90 4.85 3.21
N ARG A 140 9.25 4.38 2.01
CA ARG A 140 10.24 5.02 1.15
C ARG A 140 9.87 6.47 0.84
N GLU A 141 8.60 6.71 0.52
CA GLU A 141 8.07 8.04 0.19
C GLU A 141 7.72 8.87 1.44
N ARG A 142 7.91 8.32 2.65
CA ARG A 142 7.61 8.95 3.96
C ARG A 142 6.23 9.59 4.03
N CYS A 143 5.21 8.90 3.52
CA CYS A 143 3.84 9.39 3.52
C CYS A 143 2.83 8.27 3.83
N SER A 144 1.60 8.66 4.15
CA SER A 144 0.52 7.70 4.39
C SER A 144 -0.01 7.11 3.08
N GLY A 145 -0.64 5.94 3.14
CA GLY A 145 -1.18 5.25 1.98
C GLY A 145 -2.63 4.82 2.15
N LEU A 146 -3.41 4.88 1.08
CA LEU A 146 -4.73 4.29 0.95
C LEU A 146 -4.62 3.08 0.04
N PHE A 147 -4.76 1.87 0.60
CA PHE A 147 -4.85 0.64 -0.18
C PHE A 147 -6.33 0.28 -0.36
N ILE A 148 -6.87 0.60 -1.54
CA ILE A 148 -8.28 0.53 -1.87
C ILE A 148 -8.56 -0.70 -2.74
N HIS A 149 -9.49 -1.56 -2.33
CA HIS A 149 -9.74 -2.81 -3.06
C HIS A 149 -11.18 -3.34 -3.02
N THR A 150 -11.51 -4.18 -4.00
CA THR A 150 -12.82 -4.88 -4.10
C THR A 150 -12.81 -6.30 -3.52
N GLY A 151 -11.63 -6.82 -3.18
CA GLY A 151 -11.45 -8.19 -2.69
C GLY A 151 -11.80 -8.38 -1.21
N ARG A 152 -11.73 -9.63 -0.75
CA ARG A 152 -11.76 -9.98 0.68
C ARG A 152 -10.35 -9.84 1.28
N THR A 153 -10.28 -9.41 2.52
CA THR A 153 -9.02 -9.36 3.28
C THR A 153 -8.87 -10.67 4.04
N GLY A 154 -7.91 -11.51 3.63
CA GLY A 154 -7.55 -12.74 4.35
C GLY A 154 -6.57 -12.45 5.50
N GLU A 155 -6.37 -13.42 6.39
CA GLU A 155 -5.56 -13.23 7.60
C GLU A 155 -4.10 -12.87 7.29
N VAL A 156 -3.49 -13.56 6.34
CA VAL A 156 -2.12 -13.25 5.87
C VAL A 156 -1.98 -11.80 5.39
N SER A 157 -3.01 -11.24 4.74
CA SER A 157 -2.99 -9.83 4.32
C SER A 157 -3.24 -8.86 5.47
N ARG A 158 -3.98 -9.27 6.51
CA ARG A 158 -4.12 -8.49 7.74
C ARG A 158 -2.79 -8.45 8.49
N ASP A 159 -2.10 -9.57 8.60
CA ASP A 159 -0.79 -9.63 9.26
C ASP A 159 0.23 -8.78 8.53
N ALA A 160 0.28 -8.85 7.19
CA ALA A 160 1.09 -7.94 6.39
C ALA A 160 0.75 -6.46 6.68
N LEU A 161 -0.52 -6.10 6.81
CA LEU A 161 -0.94 -4.73 7.12
C LEU A 161 -0.50 -4.27 8.51
N ARG A 162 -0.41 -5.17 9.51
CA ARG A 162 0.06 -4.84 10.87
C ARG A 162 1.49 -4.33 10.88
N HIS A 163 2.30 -4.68 9.89
CA HIS A 163 3.67 -4.20 9.77
C HIS A 163 3.75 -2.75 9.25
N TYR A 164 2.72 -2.26 8.56
CA TYR A 164 2.71 -0.95 7.93
C TYR A 164 1.61 -0.05 8.49
N SER A 165 1.91 0.63 9.61
CA SER A 165 0.96 1.54 10.28
C SER A 165 0.55 2.74 9.39
N GLY A 166 1.38 3.11 8.42
CA GLY A 166 1.11 4.19 7.46
C GLY A 166 0.02 3.86 6.43
N ILE A 167 -0.41 2.60 6.31
CA ILE A 167 -1.43 2.18 5.34
C ILE A 167 -2.81 2.08 5.99
N THR A 168 -3.79 2.71 5.35
CA THR A 168 -5.20 2.45 5.61
C THR A 168 -5.81 1.59 4.51
N LEU A 169 -6.44 0.48 4.92
CA LEU A 169 -7.21 -0.39 4.04
C LEU A 169 -8.64 0.14 3.85
N ILE A 170 -9.09 0.25 2.59
CA ILE A 170 -10.47 0.65 2.25
C ILE A 170 -11.08 -0.41 1.32
N SER A 171 -12.11 -1.10 1.81
CA SER A 171 -12.80 -2.16 1.07
C SER A 171 -14.25 -2.33 1.55
N GLY A 172 -15.01 -3.19 0.85
CA GLY A 172 -16.40 -3.50 1.21
C GLY A 172 -17.23 -2.24 1.37
N GLN A 173 -17.88 -2.08 2.51
CA GLN A 173 -18.74 -0.93 2.76
C GLN A 173 -18.00 0.41 2.78
N ARG A 174 -16.78 0.44 3.31
CA ARG A 174 -15.95 1.67 3.33
C ARG A 174 -15.61 2.15 1.92
N LEU A 175 -15.41 1.21 1.00
CA LEU A 175 -15.25 1.55 -0.42
C LEU A 175 -16.54 2.16 -1.00
N LEU A 176 -17.71 1.63 -0.64
CA LEU A 176 -18.99 2.18 -1.12
C LEU A 176 -19.27 3.58 -0.56
N TRP A 177 -18.94 3.84 0.71
CA TRP A 177 -18.98 5.19 1.27
C TRP A 177 -18.06 6.16 0.53
N LEU A 178 -16.80 5.75 0.27
CA LEU A 178 -15.87 6.55 -0.52
C LEU A 178 -16.42 6.86 -1.91
N LEU A 179 -16.96 5.86 -2.62
CA LEU A 179 -17.47 6.04 -3.98
C LEU A 179 -18.76 6.88 -4.04
N SER A 180 -19.57 6.87 -2.99
CA SER A 180 -20.81 7.65 -2.90
C SER A 180 -20.59 9.07 -2.37
N GLY A 181 -19.40 9.38 -1.86
CA GLY A 181 -19.11 10.67 -1.24
C GLY A 181 -19.60 10.79 0.20
N ASP A 182 -19.94 9.67 0.83
CA ASP A 182 -20.37 9.61 2.24
C ASP A 182 -19.17 9.78 3.17
N ARG A 183 -19.15 10.84 3.98
CA ARG A 183 -17.99 11.20 4.81
C ARG A 183 -17.59 10.14 5.84
N ARG A 184 -18.43 9.15 6.14
CA ARG A 184 -18.12 8.05 7.07
C ARG A 184 -16.85 7.30 6.73
N TRP A 185 -16.41 7.24 5.46
CA TRP A 185 -15.15 6.58 5.13
C TRP A 185 -13.92 7.32 5.72
N MET A 186 -14.02 8.63 5.96
CA MET A 186 -12.94 9.46 6.51
C MET A 186 -12.77 9.28 8.03
N ASP A 187 -13.85 9.00 8.77
CA ASP A 187 -13.79 8.80 10.23
C ASP A 187 -12.83 7.64 10.60
N TYR A 188 -12.72 6.65 9.71
CA TYR A 188 -11.78 5.56 9.87
C TYR A 188 -10.31 5.96 9.70
N LEU A 189 -10.00 7.03 8.96
CA LEU A 189 -8.63 7.54 8.88
C LEU A 189 -8.21 8.12 10.23
N ASN A 190 -9.11 8.84 10.89
CA ASN A 190 -8.87 9.46 12.19
C ASN A 190 -8.79 8.40 13.30
N THR A 191 -9.63 7.36 13.24
CA THR A 191 -9.64 6.26 14.22
C THR A 191 -8.35 5.43 14.17
N GLN A 192 -7.82 5.17 12.98
CA GLN A 192 -6.53 4.49 12.85
C GLN A 192 -5.38 5.37 13.34
N SER A 193 -5.47 6.70 13.18
CA SER A 193 -4.47 7.64 13.71
C SER A 193 -4.44 7.68 15.25
N HIS A 194 -5.59 7.51 15.92
CA HIS A 194 -5.69 7.51 17.39
C HIS A 194 -5.21 6.20 18.03
N CYS A 195 -5.39 5.05 17.37
CA CYS A 195 -4.77 3.79 17.81
C CYS A 195 -3.25 3.71 17.53
N GLN A 196 -2.67 4.78 16.98
CA GLN A 196 -1.27 4.91 16.58
C GLN A 196 -0.54 6.02 17.35
N ALA A 197 -0.80 6.16 18.65
CA ALA A 197 0.22 6.73 19.53
C ALA A 197 1.49 5.85 19.42
N PRO A 198 2.69 6.43 19.36
CA PRO A 198 3.91 5.63 19.21
C PRO A 198 4.02 4.69 20.41
N ARG A 199 3.85 3.38 20.18
CA ARG A 199 4.37 2.41 21.13
C ARG A 199 5.88 2.62 21.09
N GLN A 200 6.42 3.10 22.22
CA GLN A 200 7.85 3.10 22.43
C GLN A 200 8.38 1.71 22.02
N PRO A 201 9.54 1.64 21.32
CA PRO A 201 10.19 0.35 21.12
C PRO A 201 10.32 -0.30 22.51
N PRO A 202 10.16 -1.64 22.61
CA PRO A 202 10.24 -2.31 23.90
C PRO A 202 11.47 -1.80 24.62
N GLN A 203 11.25 -1.13 25.74
CA GLN A 203 12.32 -0.65 26.60
C GLN A 203 13.13 -1.90 26.89
N LYS A 204 14.35 -1.98 26.33
CA LYS A 204 15.29 -3.02 26.74
C LYS A 204 15.39 -2.83 28.24
N ASN A 205 14.79 -3.73 29.01
CA ASN A 205 14.95 -3.77 30.44
C ASN A 205 16.45 -3.93 30.68
N THR A 206 17.11 -2.81 30.95
CA THR A 206 18.46 -2.78 31.50
C THR A 206 18.35 -3.17 32.97
N LEU A 207 17.96 -4.42 33.22
CA LEU A 207 18.44 -5.17 34.36
C LEU A 207 19.66 -5.88 33.77
N LEU A 208 20.86 -5.28 33.79
CA LEU A 208 21.77 -5.37 34.92
C LEU A 208 22.70 -4.15 34.95
N PRO A 209 22.74 -3.43 36.08
CA PRO A 209 24.04 -3.09 36.66
C PRO A 209 24.18 -3.51 38.13
N GLN A 210 23.33 -4.41 38.65
CA GLN A 210 23.51 -4.97 40.00
C GLN A 210 24.25 -6.31 40.04
N LEU A 211 24.47 -6.99 38.90
CA LEU A 211 25.26 -8.24 38.87
C LEU A 211 26.78 -8.02 38.69
N PHE A 212 27.24 -6.78 38.54
CA PHE A 212 28.67 -6.44 38.58
C PHE A 212 29.18 -6.03 39.97
N MET A 213 28.30 -5.97 40.98
CA MET A 213 28.65 -5.72 42.38
C MET A 213 28.51 -6.96 43.29
N ILE A 214 28.06 -8.11 42.77
CA ILE A 214 28.00 -9.39 43.51
C ILE A 214 28.90 -10.45 42.83
N LYS A 215 29.93 -10.00 42.09
CA LYS A 215 30.96 -10.88 41.52
C LYS A 215 32.38 -10.56 42.01
N ARG A 216 32.51 -9.66 43.00
CA ARG A 216 33.78 -9.41 43.72
C ARG A 216 33.79 -9.90 45.17
N GLU A 217 32.66 -10.40 45.69
CA GLU A 217 32.56 -10.87 47.08
C GLU A 217 32.63 -12.40 47.24
N ILE A 218 32.65 -13.17 46.15
CA ILE A 218 32.75 -14.64 46.20
C ILE A 218 34.18 -15.13 45.84
N THR A 219 35.13 -14.21 45.57
CA THR A 219 36.52 -14.56 45.23
C THR A 219 37.49 -14.46 46.42
N MET A 220 37.01 -14.13 47.64
CA MET A 220 37.88 -13.93 48.82
C MET A 220 37.47 -14.71 50.08
N SER A 221 36.61 -15.74 49.98
CA SER A 221 36.27 -16.59 51.13
C SER A 221 36.12 -18.08 50.79
N GLY A 222 36.98 -18.59 49.90
CA GLY A 222 36.98 -20.00 49.50
C GLY A 222 38.38 -20.53 49.17
N PHE A 223 39.40 -19.99 49.83
CA PHE A 223 40.72 -20.61 49.88
C PHE A 223 40.71 -21.54 51.10
N MET A 224 40.95 -22.83 50.87
CA MET A 224 41.04 -23.97 51.83
C MET A 224 39.79 -24.86 51.98
N ALA A 225 39.68 -25.87 51.11
CA ALA A 225 39.26 -27.28 51.39
C ALA A 225 39.00 -27.99 50.03
N SER A 226 39.99 -28.65 49.44
CA SER A 226 40.25 -30.11 49.50
C SER A 226 39.24 -31.02 48.76
N ASN A 227 39.76 -31.60 47.67
CA ASN A 227 39.55 -32.95 47.13
C ASN A 227 38.20 -33.47 46.59
N ASN A 228 38.26 -33.76 45.28
CA ASN A 228 37.94 -35.01 44.56
C ASN A 228 36.51 -35.58 44.44
N ASP A 229 36.24 -36.00 43.20
CA ASP A 229 35.37 -37.09 42.74
C ASP A 229 33.85 -36.91 42.84
N ASN A 230 33.24 -36.10 41.94
CA ASN A 230 31.83 -36.31 41.56
C ASN A 230 31.32 -35.62 40.28
N LEU A 231 32.10 -35.61 39.20
CA LEU A 231 31.67 -35.01 37.92
C LEU A 231 31.32 -36.03 36.81
N LEU A 232 31.41 -37.33 37.09
CA LEU A 232 31.04 -38.39 36.13
C LEU A 232 29.75 -39.16 36.48
N GLN A 233 29.19 -39.00 37.68
CA GLN A 233 27.90 -39.60 38.04
C GLN A 233 26.69 -38.71 37.70
N SER A 234 26.89 -37.40 37.49
CA SER A 234 25.81 -36.46 37.15
C SER A 234 25.33 -36.57 35.69
N ALA A 235 26.16 -37.04 34.76
CA ALA A 235 25.79 -37.10 33.34
C ALA A 235 24.91 -38.34 33.01
N ALA A 236 25.16 -39.47 33.65
CA ALA A 236 24.43 -40.72 33.42
C ALA A 236 23.03 -40.79 34.09
N GLU A 237 22.77 -39.91 35.06
CA GLU A 237 21.48 -39.76 35.76
C GLU A 237 20.48 -38.95 34.91
N VAL A 238 20.98 -37.97 34.15
CA VAL A 238 20.17 -37.06 33.31
C VAL A 238 19.67 -37.78 32.06
N ASP A 239 20.51 -38.60 31.41
CA ASP A 239 20.10 -39.41 30.25
C ASP A 239 19.08 -40.50 30.60
N ARG A 240 19.15 -41.07 31.81
CA ARG A 240 18.14 -42.03 32.29
C ARG A 240 16.78 -41.39 32.52
N LYS A 241 16.74 -40.13 32.97
CA LYS A 241 15.48 -39.40 33.17
C LYS A 241 14.86 -38.92 31.85
N MET A 242 15.66 -38.59 30.84
CA MET A 242 15.13 -38.22 29.51
C MET A 242 14.52 -39.42 28.75
N ASN A 243 15.11 -40.62 28.85
CA ASN A 243 14.58 -41.81 28.18
C ASN A 243 13.35 -42.45 28.86
N ALA A 244 13.12 -42.18 30.15
CA ALA A 244 11.91 -42.64 30.85
C ALA A 244 10.67 -41.80 30.48
N ALA A 245 10.84 -40.51 30.20
CA ALA A 245 9.74 -39.61 29.81
C ALA A 245 9.23 -39.89 28.38
N ALA A 246 10.10 -40.31 27.47
CA ALA A 246 9.73 -40.63 26.08
C ALA A 246 8.92 -41.93 25.92
N LYS A 247 8.90 -42.80 26.95
CA LYS A 247 8.13 -44.07 26.95
C LYS A 247 6.69 -43.94 27.45
N LEU A 248 6.29 -42.79 28.00
CA LEU A 248 4.95 -42.59 28.58
C LEU A 248 3.96 -41.88 27.64
N THR A 249 4.35 -41.48 26.43
CA THR A 249 3.48 -40.75 25.48
C THR A 249 3.37 -41.41 24.10
N GLY A 250 3.47 -42.74 24.03
CA GLY A 250 3.31 -43.50 22.79
C GLY A 250 1.90 -44.05 22.57
N SER A 251 1.23 -43.51 21.54
CA SER A 251 0.47 -44.23 20.50
C SER A 251 -0.73 -45.12 20.88
N SER A 252 -1.91 -44.78 20.37
CA SER A 252 -3.02 -45.70 20.14
C SER A 252 -3.46 -45.68 18.66
N GLY A 253 -3.25 -46.79 17.95
CA GLY A 253 -4.02 -47.35 16.82
C GLY A 253 -4.17 -46.50 15.54
N TRP A 254 -3.98 -47.01 14.32
CA TRP A 254 -4.50 -48.28 13.79
C TRP A 254 -3.74 -48.70 12.52
N GLN A 255 -3.49 -50.01 12.40
CA GLN A 255 -3.02 -50.71 11.19
C GLN A 255 -4.22 -51.28 10.39
N THR A 256 -4.24 -50.96 9.10
CA THR A 256 -4.56 -51.77 7.90
C THR A 256 -5.47 -53.00 7.95
N SER A 257 -6.42 -53.06 7.00
CA SER A 257 -6.92 -54.27 6.30
C SER A 257 -7.45 -53.80 4.92
N ARG A 258 -6.73 -54.04 3.81
CA ARG A 258 -6.85 -55.12 2.79
C ARG A 258 -8.23 -55.32 2.15
N GLU A 259 -8.15 -55.41 0.82
CA GLU A 259 -9.11 -55.73 -0.25
C GLU A 259 -9.97 -56.98 -0.01
N PHE A 260 -11.18 -57.01 -0.59
CA PHE A 260 -11.65 -58.09 -1.48
C PHE A 260 -12.92 -57.67 -2.27
N SER A 261 -12.92 -58.02 -3.57
CA SER A 261 -14.01 -58.09 -4.57
C SER A 261 -14.71 -56.81 -5.05
#